data_AF-A0A532AIN3-F1
#
_entry.id   AF-A0A532AIN3-F1
#
_cell.length_a   1.000
_cell.length_b   1.000
_cell.length_c   1.000
_cell.angle_alpha   90.00
_cell.angle_beta   90.00
_cell.angle_gamma   90.00
#
_symmetry.space_group_name_H-M   'P 1'
#
loop_
_entity.id
_entity.type
_entity.pdbx_description
1 polymer ?
#
loop_
_entity_poly.entity_id
_entity_poly.type
_entity_poly.pdbx_seq_one_letter_code
_entity_poly.pdbx_strand_id
1 'polypeptide(L)' 'MKLFDCPHCGHRLYFENAQCLNCASLVLYDPEDARFALPGADAFHCTNADEC' A
#
# COMPACT_ATOMS: atom_id res chain seq x y z
N MET A 1 12.85 8.23 2.71
CA MET A 1 11.52 8.18 2.06
C MET A 1 11.52 7.04 1.05
N LYS A 2 10.81 5.94 1.30
CA LYS A 2 10.60 4.86 0.32
C LYS A 2 9.35 5.20 -0.51
N LEU A 3 9.51 5.26 -1.83
CA LEU A 3 8.43 5.43 -2.79
C LEU A 3 8.05 4.05 -3.34
N PHE A 4 6.76 3.83 -3.51
CA PHE A 4 6.19 2.63 -4.09
C PHE A 4 5.09 3.03 -5.07
N ASP A 5 4.80 2.13 -6.01
CA ASP A 5 3.78 2.36 -7.03
C ASP A 5 2.46 1.72 -6.62
N CYS A 6 1.35 2.43 -6.90
CA CYS A 6 0.01 1.93 -6.61
C CYS A 6 -0.31 0.77 -7.54
N PRO A 7 -0.69 -0.43 -7.05
CA PRO A 7 -1.09 -1.53 -7.91
C PRO A 7 -2.38 -1.24 -8.70
N HIS A 8 -3.19 -0.25 -8.29
CA HIS A 8 -4.44 0.10 -8.94
C HIS A 8 -4.29 1.08 -10.12
N CYS A 9 -3.40 2.07 -10.00
CA CYS A 9 -3.27 3.14 -10.98
C CYS A 9 -1.82 3.42 -11.44
N GLY A 10 -0.83 2.75 -10.86
CA GLY A 10 0.59 2.98 -11.16
C GLY A 10 1.13 4.32 -10.66
N HIS A 11 0.37 5.06 -9.86
CA HIS A 11 0.83 6.33 -9.30
C HIS A 11 1.87 6.08 -8.20
N ARG A 12 2.85 6.97 -8.04
CA ARG A 12 3.84 6.87 -6.95
C ARG A 12 3.29 7.42 -5.66
N LEU A 13 3.36 6.63 -4.60
CA LEU A 13 2.97 7.03 -3.25
C LEU A 13 4.08 6.68 -2.26
N TYR A 14 4.07 7.39 -1.14
CA TYR A 14 5.01 7.14 -0.06
C TYR A 14 4.51 6.03 0.84
N PHE A 15 5.45 5.28 1.42
CA PHE A 15 5.15 4.22 2.39
C PHE A 15 4.19 4.65 3.50
N GLU A 16 4.31 5.88 4.00
CA GLU A 16 3.44 6.45 5.04
C GLU A 16 1.95 6.58 4.63
N ASN A 17 1.60 6.44 3.35
CA ASN A 17 0.23 6.61 2.88
C ASN A 17 -0.49 5.25 2.84
N ALA A 18 -1.52 5.09 3.67
CA ALA A 18 -2.45 3.95 3.62
C ALA A 18 -3.47 4.03 2.45
N GLN A 19 -3.49 5.15 1.74
CA GLN A 19 -4.37 5.40 0.61
C GLN A 19 -3.62 6.11 -0.52
N CYS A 20 -3.87 5.70 -1.76
CA CYS A 20 -3.34 6.40 -2.91
C CYS A 20 -4.01 7.76 -3.08
N LEU A 21 -3.23 8.83 -3.09
CA LEU A 21 -3.73 10.21 -3.25
C LEU A 21 -4.33 10.50 -4.63
N ASN A 22 -4.01 9.68 -5.65
CA ASN A 22 -4.44 9.91 -7.02
C ASN A 22 -5.81 9.27 -7.32
N CYS A 23 -6.03 8.03 -6.87
CA CYS A 23 -7.27 7.29 -7.14
C CYS A 23 -8.13 7.07 -5.90
N ALA A 24 -7.70 7.56 -4.72
CA ALA A 24 -8.32 7.29 -3.43
C ALA A 24 -8.46 5.79 -3.08
N SER A 25 -7.78 4.90 -3.82
CA SER A 25 -7.78 3.47 -3.53
C SER A 25 -6.95 3.21 -2.29
N LEU A 26 -7.51 2.42 -1.38
CA LEU A 26 -6.83 1.96 -0.18
C LEU A 26 -5.72 0.98 -0.60
N VAL A 27 -4.56 1.08 0.03
CA VAL A 27 -3.37 0.28 -0.29
C VAL A 27 -2.78 -0.24 1.01
N LEU A 28 -2.32 -1.49 0.99
CA LEU A 28 -1.75 -2.15 2.16
C LEU A 28 -0.34 -2.61 1.80
N TYR A 29 0.58 -2.49 2.74
CA TYR A 29 1.93 -2.98 2.53
C TYR A 29 1.99 -4.47 2.80
N ASP A 30 2.48 -5.19 1.80
CA ASP A 30 2.82 -6.59 1.88
C ASP A 30 4.31 -6.71 2.24
N PRO A 31 4.65 -7.22 3.44
CA PRO A 31 6.03 -7.39 3.85
C PRO A 31 6.73 -8.57 3.16
N GLU A 32 5.99 -9.52 2.56
CA GLU A 32 6.56 -10.71 1.91
C GLU A 32 7.18 -10.35 0.54
N ASP A 33 6.44 -9.60 -0.29
CA ASP A 33 6.89 -9.09 -1.59
C ASP A 33 7.53 -7.71 -1.48
N ALA A 34 7.47 -7.08 -0.29
CA ALA A 34 7.89 -5.71 -0.03
C ALA A 34 7.25 -4.70 -1.01
N ARG A 35 5.94 -4.82 -1.23
CA ARG A 35 5.17 -4.02 -2.20
C ARG A 35 3.80 -3.63 -1.67
N PHE A 36 3.13 -2.72 -2.37
CA PHE A 36 1.73 -2.43 -2.08
C PHE A 36 0.78 -3.42 -2.75
N ALA A 37 -0.14 -3.95 -1.97
CA ALA A 37 -1.25 -4.79 -2.37
C ALA A 37 -2.59 -4.08 -2.12
N LEU A 38 -3.65 -4.56 -2.79
CA LEU A 38 -5.01 -4.04 -2.58
C LEU A 38 -5.70 -4.77 -1.40
N PRO A 39 -6.48 -4.05 -0.58
CA PRO A 39 -7.35 -4.66 0.42
C PRO A 39 -8.37 -5.55 -0.27
N GLY A 40 -8.21 -6.86 -0.15
CA GLY A 40 -9.08 -7.83 -0.82
C GLY A 40 -8.37 -9.14 -1.16
N ALA A 41 -7.05 -9.19 -1.14
CA ALA A 41 -6.32 -10.46 -1.08
C ALA A 41 -6.27 -10.93 0.39
N ASP A 42 -6.54 -12.21 0.61
CA ASP A 42 -6.62 -12.92 1.89
C ASP A 42 -5.24 -13.07 2.57
N ALA A 43 -4.50 -11.98 2.74
CA ALA A 43 -3.17 -11.99 3.36
C ALA A 43 -3.10 -11.03 4.55
N PHE A 44 -2.19 -11.35 5.49
CA PHE A 44 -1.96 -10.59 6.71
C PHE A 44 -1.44 -9.20 6.37
N HIS A 45 -2.36 -8.24 6.24
CA HIS A 45 -2.02 -6.92 5.74
C HIS A 45 -1.83 -5.95 6.90
N CYS A 46 -0.59 -5.52 7.09
CA CYS A 46 -0.29 -4.42 8.00
C CYS A 46 -0.78 -3.12 7.34
N THR A 47 -1.59 -2.36 8.06
CA THR A 47 -1.94 -1.01 7.59
C THR A 47 -0.68 -0.17 7.69
N ASN A 48 -0.35 0.60 6.64
CA ASN A 48 0.91 1.36 6.50
C ASN A 48 1.23 2.36 7.64
N ALA A 49 0.33 2.52 8.61
CA ALA A 49 0.43 3.43 9.74
C ALA A 49 0.22 2.76 11.11
N ASP A 50 0.03 1.43 11.16
CA ASP A 50 -0.16 0.70 12.42
C ASP A 50 1.01 -0.25 12.63
N GLU A 51 1.68 -0.10 13.77
CA GLU A 51 2.75 -0.99 14.22
C GLU A 51 2.14 -2.37 14.51
N CYS A 52 2.27 -3.31 13.56
CA CYS A 52 1.89 -4.70 13.74
C CYS A 52 3.00 -5.52 14.40
#